data_AF-A0A5C2RVZ1-F1
#
_entry.id   AF-A0A5C2RVZ1-F1
#
_cell.length_a   1.000
_cell.length_b   1.000
_cell.length_c   1.000
_cell.angle_alpha   90.00
_cell.angle_beta   90.00
_cell.angle_gamma   90.00
#
_symmetry.space_group_name_H-M   'P 1'
#
loop_
_entity.id
_entity.type
_entity.pdbx_description
1 polymer ?
#
loop_
_entity_poly.entity_id
_entity_poly.type
_entity_poly.pdbx_seq_one_letter_code
_entity_poly.pdbx_strand_id
1 'polypeptide(L)'
;MLVWIESALTPQEVRDCIMDSESDFQRKMVEYLKSVHKGEFLNGDMESKVKDPFQTPPTETLPEVPPIPCEHTTRPDCDACKNYQAWWQRYAQEVDEILLLSDVHKCTTRNKNGKTPK
;
A
#
# COMPACT_ATOMS: atom_id res chain seq x y z
N MET A 1 -8.57 14.44 -27.71
CA MET A 1 -7.78 15.59 -27.20
C MET A 1 -6.49 15.03 -26.65
N LEU A 2 -5.36 15.24 -27.34
CA LEU A 2 -4.05 14.74 -26.92
C LEU A 2 -3.36 15.87 -26.15
N VAL A 3 -3.15 15.66 -24.85
CA VAL A 3 -2.37 16.57 -24.02
C VAL A 3 -0.90 16.25 -24.27
N TRP A 4 -0.18 17.14 -24.93
CA TRP A 4 1.25 17.00 -25.16
C TRP A 4 1.98 17.50 -23.94
N ILE A 5 2.49 16.57 -23.13
CA ILE A 5 3.38 16.87 -22.02
C ILE A 5 4.80 16.85 -22.60
N GLU A 6 5.56 17.92 -22.39
CA GLU A 6 6.95 17.98 -22.83
C GLU A 6 7.74 16.79 -22.23
N SER A 7 8.51 16.09 -23.07
CA SER A 7 9.19 14.82 -22.73
C SER A 7 8.29 13.58 -22.55
N ALA A 8 7.02 13.61 -22.93
CA ALA A 8 6.20 12.40 -22.98
C ALA A 8 6.57 11.50 -24.17
N LEU A 9 6.63 10.19 -23.91
CA LEU A 9 6.77 9.17 -24.96
C LEU A 9 5.59 9.27 -25.93
N THR A 10 5.89 9.14 -27.22
CA THR A 10 4.87 8.98 -28.25
C THR A 10 4.11 7.66 -28.04
N PRO A 11 2.86 7.55 -28.52
CA PRO A 11 2.09 6.31 -28.39
C PRO A 11 2.79 5.08 -28.95
N GLN A 12 3.62 5.27 -29.99
CA GLN A 12 4.40 4.20 -30.59
C GLN A 12 5.56 3.76 -29.69
N GLU A 13 6.31 4.69 -29.11
CA GLU A 13 7.38 4.38 -28.15
C GLU A 13 6.83 3.68 -26.91
N VAL A 14 5.68 4.12 -26.38
CA VAL A 14 5.00 3.43 -25.27
C VAL A 14 4.64 2.00 -25.66
N ARG A 15 4.08 1.79 -26.85
CA ARG A 15 3.73 0.45 -27.34
C ARG A 15 4.97 -0.44 -27.43
N ASP A 16 6.06 0.09 -27.99
CA ASP A 16 7.28 -0.68 -28.17
C ASP A 16 7.93 -1.02 -26.81
N CYS A 17 7.93 -0.09 -25.85
CA CYS A 17 8.37 -0.33 -24.47
C CYS A 17 7.52 -1.36 -23.70
N ILE A 18 6.22 -1.50 -24.02
CA ILE A 18 5.31 -2.49 -23.41
C ILE A 18 5.49 -3.88 -24.05
N MET A 19 5.76 -3.93 -25.35
CA MET A 19 5.87 -5.18 -26.11
C MET A 19 7.25 -5.83 -25.99
N ASP A 20 8.26 -5.07 -25.58
CA ASP A 20 9.58 -5.60 -25.20
C ASP A 20 9.49 -6.31 -23.84
N SER A 21 9.84 -7.60 -23.82
CA SER A 21 9.78 -8.45 -22.62
C SER A 21 10.95 -8.23 -21.65
N GLU A 22 12.05 -7.64 -22.11
CA GLU A 22 13.23 -7.34 -21.27
C GLU A 22 13.23 -5.89 -20.77
N SER A 23 12.24 -5.11 -21.20
CA SER A 23 12.09 -3.70 -20.86
C SER A 23 11.76 -3.51 -19.38
N ASP A 24 12.62 -2.74 -18.69
CA ASP A 24 12.39 -2.25 -17.34
C ASP A 24 11.05 -1.49 -17.21
N PHE A 25 10.61 -0.85 -18.29
CA PHE A 25 9.33 -0.14 -18.34
C PHE A 25 8.16 -1.12 -18.23
N GLN A 26 8.17 -2.21 -18.99
CA GLN A 26 7.12 -3.23 -18.93
C GLN A 26 7.04 -3.84 -17.53
N ARG A 27 8.20 -4.18 -16.93
CA ARG A 27 8.26 -4.74 -15.59
C ARG A 27 7.64 -3.81 -14.55
N LYS A 28 8.03 -2.53 -14.53
CA LYS A 28 7.49 -1.52 -13.61
C LYS A 28 6.01 -1.26 -13.82
N MET A 29 5.54 -1.26 -15.07
CA MET A 29 4.12 -1.11 -15.38
C MET A 29 3.31 -2.30 -14.85
N VAL A 30 3.80 -3.52 -15.03
CA VAL A 30 3.15 -4.73 -14.52
C VAL A 30 3.17 -4.76 -12.99
N GLU A 31 4.27 -4.35 -12.36
CA GLU A 31 4.39 -4.22 -10.90
C GLU A 31 3.37 -3.21 -10.36
N TYR A 32 3.27 -2.03 -10.95
CA TYR A 32 2.25 -1.04 -10.62
C TYR A 32 0.82 -1.58 -10.78
N LEU A 33 0.53 -2.26 -11.90
CA LEU A 33 -0.82 -2.82 -12.11
C LEU A 33 -1.13 -3.92 -11.09
N LYS A 34 -0.14 -4.72 -10.70
CA LYS A 34 -0.28 -5.73 -9.64
C LYS A 34 -0.48 -5.08 -8.27
N SER A 35 0.20 -3.97 -7.98
CA SER A 35 0.04 -3.27 -6.70
C SER A 35 -1.34 -2.65 -6.55
N VAL A 36 -1.84 -2.01 -7.60
CA VAL A 36 -3.19 -1.43 -7.65
C VAL A 36 -4.27 -2.51 -7.48
N HIS A 37 -4.09 -3.70 -8.07
CA HIS A 37 -5.09 -4.77 -7.97
C HIS A 37 -5.08 -5.53 -6.64
N LYS A 38 -3.97 -5.50 -5.89
CA LYS A 38 -3.84 -6.25 -4.63
C LYS A 38 -4.09 -5.41 -3.39
N GLY A 39 -4.11 -4.07 -3.50
CA GLY A 39 -4.13 -3.19 -2.33
C GLY A 39 -2.87 -3.41 -1.50
N GLU A 40 -1.72 -2.96 -2.02
CA GLU A 40 -0.45 -3.17 -1.32
C GLU A 40 -0.38 -2.42 0.02
N PHE A 41 0.11 -3.12 1.03
CA PHE A 41 0.43 -2.55 2.34
C PHE A 41 1.74 -1.75 2.27
N LEU A 42 1.80 -0.64 2.99
CA LEU A 42 2.96 0.25 3.08
C LEU A 42 4.17 -0.44 3.74
N ASN A 43 3.95 -1.36 4.70
CA ASN A 43 5.04 -2.06 5.40
C ASN A 43 5.20 -3.55 5.01
N GLY A 44 4.57 -4.02 3.92
CA GLY A 44 4.70 -5.41 3.46
C GLY A 44 3.84 -6.44 4.22
N ASP A 45 4.11 -7.73 3.98
CA ASP A 45 3.15 -8.86 4.05
C ASP A 45 2.30 -9.02 5.32
N MET A 46 1.08 -9.53 5.11
CA MET A 46 -0.11 -9.53 5.98
C MET A 46 0.01 -10.44 7.23
N GLU A 47 0.98 -11.35 7.28
CA GLU A 47 0.89 -12.56 8.13
C GLU A 47 1.27 -12.40 9.61
N SER A 48 1.79 -11.26 10.08
CA SER A 48 2.41 -11.20 11.42
C SER A 48 1.69 -10.37 12.49
N LYS A 49 0.55 -9.74 12.19
CA LYS A 49 -0.10 -8.83 13.16
C LYS A 49 -1.14 -9.56 14.03
N VAL A 50 -0.68 -10.04 15.19
CA VAL A 50 -1.53 -10.50 16.30
C VAL A 50 -2.36 -9.31 16.79
N LYS A 51 -3.68 -9.36 16.63
CA LYS A 51 -4.59 -8.30 17.09
C LYS A 51 -4.77 -8.40 18.60
N ASP A 52 -4.42 -7.35 19.33
CA ASP A 52 -4.79 -7.20 20.73
C ASP A 52 -6.32 -6.97 20.82
N PRO A 53 -7.08 -7.81 21.56
CA PRO A 53 -8.53 -7.66 21.70
C PRO A 53 -8.99 -6.34 22.34
N PHE A 54 -8.09 -5.60 23.01
CA PHE A 54 -8.39 -4.38 23.74
C PHE A 54 -7.99 -3.10 23.00
N GLN A 55 -7.37 -3.21 21.83
CA GLN A 55 -7.01 -2.05 21.01
C GLN A 55 -8.23 -1.55 20.24
N THR A 56 -8.55 -0.25 20.39
CA THR A 56 -9.61 0.39 19.60
C THR A 56 -9.26 0.28 18.12
N PRO A 57 -10.20 -0.14 17.24
CA PRO A 57 -9.90 -0.30 15.83
C PRO A 57 -9.44 1.03 15.21
N PRO A 58 -8.34 1.05 14.43
CA PRO A 58 -7.89 2.28 13.77
C PRO A 58 -8.89 2.80 12.73
N THR A 59 -9.88 1.99 12.33
CA THR A 59 -11.02 2.43 11.51
C THR A 59 -11.98 3.37 12.25
N GLU A 60 -11.92 3.43 13.58
CA GLU A 60 -12.81 4.23 14.43
C GLU A 60 -12.10 5.44 15.06
N THR A 61 -10.79 5.59 14.82
CA THR A 61 -9.97 6.67 15.37
C THR A 61 -9.18 7.38 14.27
N LEU A 62 -9.01 8.69 14.40
CA LEU A 62 -8.14 9.44 13.49
C LEU A 62 -6.66 9.19 13.82
N PRO A 63 -5.77 9.06 12.82
CA PRO A 63 -4.33 8.98 13.04
C PRO A 63 -3.78 10.20 13.79
N GLU A 64 -2.69 10.00 14.52
CA GLU A 64 -1.97 11.11 15.13
C GLU A 64 -1.44 12.08 14.07
N VAL A 65 -1.54 13.39 14.36
CA VAL A 65 -1.07 14.46 13.47
C VAL A 65 0.44 14.36 13.26
N PRO A 66 0.97 14.54 12.04
CA PRO A 66 2.41 14.53 11.80
C PRO A 66 3.15 15.58 12.64
N PRO A 67 4.34 15.26 13.17
CA PRO A 67 5.20 16.25 13.78
C PRO A 67 5.72 17.24 12.72
N ILE A 68 6.02 18.47 13.15
CA ILE A 68 6.53 19.52 12.27
C ILE A 68 7.85 19.06 11.63
N PRO A 69 7.98 19.10 10.29
CA PRO A 69 9.19 18.66 9.61
C PRO A 69 10.36 19.62 9.91
N CYS A 70 11.57 19.07 9.97
CA CYS A 70 12.78 19.87 10.05
C CYS A 70 13.06 20.56 8.71
N GLU A 71 13.66 21.75 8.74
CA GLU A 71 14.10 22.46 7.52
C GLU A 71 15.33 21.82 6.84
N HIS A 72 15.97 20.86 7.50
CA HIS A 72 17.16 20.16 6.99
C HIS A 72 16.82 18.76 6.48
N THR A 73 17.64 18.23 5.57
CA THR A 73 17.59 16.82 5.13
C THR A 73 17.70 15.88 6.34
N THR A 74 17.09 14.69 6.28
CA THR A 74 17.05 13.72 7.39
C THR A 74 18.44 13.44 7.95
N ARG A 75 18.62 13.69 9.27
CA ARG A 75 19.87 13.39 9.97
C ARG A 75 19.65 12.46 11.17
N PRO A 76 20.55 11.50 11.42
CA PRO A 76 20.40 10.53 12.52
C PRO A 76 20.65 11.13 13.91
N ASP A 77 21.26 12.31 14.00
CA ASP A 77 21.54 13.05 15.23
C ASP A 77 20.41 14.01 15.64
N CYS A 78 19.37 14.16 14.80
CA CYS A 78 18.25 15.07 15.07
C CYS A 78 17.05 14.31 15.66
N ASP A 79 16.66 14.68 16.88
CA ASP A 79 15.54 14.03 17.57
C ASP A 79 14.19 14.29 16.88
N ALA A 80 14.00 15.46 16.27
CA ALA A 80 12.80 15.73 15.48
C ALA A 80 12.71 14.83 14.23
N CYS A 81 13.84 14.53 13.56
CA CYS A 81 13.87 13.56 12.46
C CYS A 81 13.56 12.13 12.94
N LYS A 82 14.09 11.72 14.11
CA LYS A 82 13.77 10.42 14.71
C LYS A 82 12.29 10.31 15.07
N ASN A 83 11.73 11.37 15.66
CA ASN A 83 10.31 11.43 16.02
C ASN A 83 9.42 11.37 14.79
N TYR A 84 9.79 12.09 13.71
CA TYR A 84 9.09 12.01 12.44
C TYR A 84 9.15 10.59 11.84
N GLN A 85 10.32 9.95 11.86
CA GLN A 85 10.47 8.57 11.37
C GLN A 85 9.65 7.58 12.21
N ALA A 86 9.63 7.73 13.54
CA ALA A 86 8.80 6.91 14.41
C ALA A 86 7.30 7.14 14.19
N TRP A 87 6.88 8.39 13.98
CA TRP A 87 5.51 8.71 13.59
C TRP A 87 5.14 8.07 12.24
N TRP A 88 6.00 8.18 11.23
CA TRP A 88 5.76 7.58 9.90
C TRP A 88 5.57 6.07 9.99
N GLN A 89 6.38 5.39 10.81
CA GLN A 89 6.24 3.95 11.04
C GLN A 89 4.88 3.59 11.67
N ARG A 90 4.42 4.36 12.65
CA ARG A 90 3.09 4.16 13.27
C ARG A 90 1.96 4.43 12.29
N TYR A 91 2.03 5.55 11.56
CA TYR A 91 1.06 5.88 10.52
C TYR A 91 0.95 4.78 9.46
N ALA A 92 2.09 4.28 8.94
CA ALA A 92 2.10 3.20 7.98
C ALA A 92 1.45 1.92 8.53
N GLN A 93 1.68 1.61 9.82
CA GLN A 93 1.05 0.47 10.47
C GLN A 93 -0.47 0.61 10.61
N GLU A 94 -0.96 1.81 10.98
CA GLU A 94 -2.40 2.11 11.10
C GLU A 94 -3.11 2.02 9.76
N VAL A 95 -2.51 2.61 8.71
CA VAL A 95 -3.05 2.53 7.34
C VAL A 95 -3.14 1.09 6.88
N ASP A 96 -2.10 0.29 7.12
CA ASP A 96 -2.12 -1.13 6.77
C ASP A 96 -3.20 -1.90 7.51
N GLU A 97 -3.45 -1.58 8.78
CA GLU A 97 -4.52 -2.22 9.54
C GLU A 97 -5.92 -1.81 9.05
N ILE A 98 -6.09 -0.54 8.67
CA ILE A 98 -7.34 -0.06 8.06
C ILE A 98 -7.59 -0.80 6.75
N LEU A 99 -6.60 -0.89 5.86
CA LEU A 99 -6.70 -1.61 4.59
C LEU A 99 -7.00 -3.11 4.82
N LEU A 100 -6.36 -3.73 5.82
CA LEU A 100 -6.65 -5.11 6.20
C LEU A 100 -8.11 -5.30 6.66
N LEU A 101 -8.66 -4.34 7.39
CA LEU A 101 -10.03 -4.38 7.89
C LEU A 101 -11.07 -4.05 6.80
N SER A 102 -10.75 -3.17 5.85
CA SER A 102 -11.66 -2.74 4.79
C SER A 102 -11.66 -3.67 3.58
N ASP A 103 -10.48 -4.11 3.13
CA ASP A 103 -10.30 -4.71 1.82
C ASP A 103 -10.23 -6.24 1.88
N VAL A 104 -9.91 -6.81 3.05
CA VAL A 104 -9.92 -8.27 3.23
C VAL A 104 -11.33 -8.74 3.54
N HIS A 105 -12.08 -8.99 2.47
CA HIS A 105 -13.28 -9.78 2.57
C HIS A 105 -12.93 -11.20 3.02
N LYS A 106 -13.30 -11.55 4.25
CA LYS A 106 -13.50 -12.96 4.65
C LYS A 106 -14.70 -13.50 3.88
N CYS A 107 -14.51 -13.77 2.60
CA CYS A 107 -15.47 -14.51 1.81
C CYS A 107 -15.45 -15.94 2.36
N THR A 108 -16.14 -16.17 3.48
CA THR A 108 -16.43 -17.51 3.96
C THR A 108 -17.13 -18.20 2.81
N THR A 109 -16.42 -19.13 2.17
CA THR A 109 -17.00 -20.06 1.22
C THR A 109 -18.12 -20.78 1.96
N ARG A 110 -19.36 -20.28 1.84
CA ARG A 110 -20.54 -21.01 2.26
C ARG A 110 -20.62 -22.19 1.31
N ASN A 111 -19.99 -23.29 1.72
CA ASN A 111 -19.96 -24.53 0.97
C ASN A 111 -21.44 -24.95 0.79
N LYS A 112 -22.00 -24.75 -0.41
CA LYS A 112 -23.42 -25.03 -0.72
C LYS A 112 -23.74 -26.53 -0.75
N ASN A 113 -22.85 -27.39 -0.26
CA ASN A 113 -22.96 -28.85 -0.34
C ASN A 113 -22.83 -29.51 1.05
N GLY A 114 -23.67 -29.14 2.00
CA GLY A 114 -23.86 -29.90 3.23
C GLY A 114 -25.00 -30.91 3.06
N LYS A 115 -24.75 -32.04 2.38
CA LYS A 115 -25.64 -33.21 2.49
C LYS A 115 -25.49 -33.76 3.91
N THR A 116 -26.50 -33.60 4.75
CA THR A 116 -26.61 -34.30 6.04
C THR A 116 -26.85 -35.79 5.81
N PRO A 117 -25.97 -36.70 6.28
CA PRO A 117 -26.34 -38.10 6.45
C PRO A 117 -27.15 -38.28 7.75
N LYS A 118 -28.16 -39.14 7.67
CA LYS A 118 -28.95 -39.65 8.81
C LYS A 118 -28.15 -40.65 9.63
#